data_AF-A0A2C6MET7-F1
#
_entry.id   AF-A0A2C6MET7-F1
#
_cell.length_a   1.000
_cell.length_b   1.000
_cell.length_c   1.000
_cell.angle_alpha   90.00
_cell.angle_beta   90.00
_cell.angle_gamma   90.00
#
_symmetry.space_group_name_H-M   'P 1'
#
loop_
_entity.id
_entity.type
_entity.pdbx_description
1 polymer ?
#
loop_
_entity_poly.entity_id
_entity_poly.type
_entity_poly.pdbx_seq_one_letter_code
_entity_poly.pdbx_strand_id
1 'polypeptide(L)'
;MRRQGNNRRKRRDKGIPVWCGGMLEDGVGRAHNVAVTTLPGDTAASSRYWEQDIIQPEVTVENGLIQVPSQPGIGYEPVREIIDQFTLYSETFRR
;
A
#
# COMPACT_ATOMS: atom_id res chain seq x y z
N MET A 1 0.64 9.68 -18.56
CA MET A 1 0.34 11.11 -18.28
C MET A 1 0.58 11.35 -16.78
N ARG A 2 1.67 12.04 -16.39
CA ARG A 2 2.10 12.20 -14.99
C ARG A 2 1.45 13.44 -14.36
N ARG A 3 0.85 13.33 -13.17
CA ARG A 3 0.58 14.49 -12.29
C ARG A 3 1.29 14.29 -10.95
N GLN A 4 2.31 15.12 -10.69
CA GLN A 4 3.04 15.16 -9.42
C GLN A 4 2.43 16.20 -8.48
N GLY A 5 1.99 15.77 -7.30
CA GLY A 5 1.64 16.62 -6.16
C GLY A 5 2.86 16.85 -5.24
N ASN A 6 2.86 17.98 -4.54
CA ASN A 6 3.94 18.97 -4.52
C ASN A 6 4.86 18.95 -3.27
N ASN A 7 5.50 17.82 -2.91
CA ASN A 7 6.45 17.78 -1.78
C ASN A 7 7.82 17.10 -2.06
N ARG A 8 8.18 16.91 -3.35
CA ARG A 8 9.24 15.96 -3.79
C ARG A 8 10.54 16.59 -4.29
N ARG A 9 10.76 17.90 -4.09
CA ARG A 9 11.76 18.67 -4.88
C ARG A 9 13.22 18.51 -4.43
N LYS A 10 13.53 18.49 -3.13
CA LYS A 10 14.91 18.72 -2.65
C LYS A 10 16.00 17.69 -3.04
N ARG A 11 15.68 16.40 -3.23
CA ARG A 11 16.69 15.36 -3.53
C ARG A 11 16.82 15.00 -5.01
N ARG A 12 15.74 15.16 -5.79
CA ARG A 12 15.77 14.90 -7.24
C ARG A 12 16.71 15.88 -7.96
N ASP A 13 16.79 17.11 -7.48
CA ASP A 13 17.65 18.16 -8.02
C ASP A 13 19.16 17.89 -7.82
N LYS A 14 19.52 16.92 -6.96
CA LYS A 14 20.90 16.45 -6.74
C LYS A 14 21.21 15.11 -7.43
N GLY A 15 20.30 14.57 -8.23
CA GLY A 15 20.50 13.31 -8.95
C GLY A 15 20.56 12.06 -8.06
N ILE A 16 20.17 12.13 -6.78
CA ILE A 16 20.21 10.98 -5.88
C ILE A 16 18.90 10.17 -6.05
N PRO A 17 18.97 8.89 -6.46
CA PRO A 17 17.78 8.06 -6.60
C PRO A 17 17.13 7.81 -5.24
N VAL A 18 15.81 7.68 -5.25
CA VAL A 18 14.98 7.40 -4.06
C VAL A 18 14.02 6.27 -4.38
N TRP A 19 13.76 5.44 -3.39
CA TRP A 19 12.85 4.30 -3.46
C TRP A 19 11.92 4.29 -2.25
N CYS A 20 10.75 3.66 -2.40
CA CYS A 20 9.87 3.37 -1.28
C CYS A 20 10.21 1.97 -0.75
N GLY A 21 10.66 1.87 0.49
CA GLY A 21 10.83 0.57 1.15
C GLY A 21 9.48 -0.07 1.50
N GLY A 22 9.50 -1.37 1.76
CA GLY A 22 8.41 -2.12 2.38
C GLY A 22 8.74 -2.48 3.82
N MET A 23 7.70 -2.66 4.63
CA MET A 23 7.74 -2.97 6.06
C MET A 23 6.83 -4.16 6.40
N LEU A 24 6.80 -5.17 5.53
CA LEU A 24 5.89 -6.33 5.66
C LEU A 24 4.44 -5.89 5.91
N GLU A 25 3.97 -4.91 5.16
CA GLU A 25 2.68 -4.30 5.42
C GLU A 25 1.52 -5.26 5.13
N ASP A 26 0.51 -5.24 5.99
CA ASP A 26 -0.81 -5.76 5.65
C ASP A 26 -1.45 -4.92 4.54
N GLY A 27 -2.52 -5.43 3.96
CA GLY A 27 -3.16 -4.89 2.77
C GLY A 27 -3.45 -3.40 2.82
N VAL A 28 -3.86 -2.85 3.97
CA VAL A 28 -4.11 -1.41 4.12
C VAL A 28 -2.82 -0.59 3.98
N GLY A 29 -1.74 -0.99 4.65
CA GLY A 29 -0.45 -0.30 4.56
C GLY A 29 0.17 -0.46 3.18
N ARG A 30 0.07 -1.67 2.61
CA ARG A 30 0.51 -1.99 1.25
C ARG A 30 -0.22 -1.16 0.21
N ALA A 31 -1.54 -1.02 0.32
CA ALA A 31 -2.37 -0.22 -0.57
C ALA A 31 -1.96 1.27 -0.56
N HIS A 32 -1.67 1.82 0.63
CA HIS A 32 -1.11 3.18 0.72
C HIS A 32 0.25 3.28 0.05
N ASN A 33 1.13 2.30 0.25
CA ASN A 33 2.45 2.26 -0.39
C ASN A 33 2.29 2.25 -1.92
N VAL A 34 1.43 1.38 -2.46
CA VAL A 34 1.07 1.31 -3.88
C VAL A 34 0.53 2.66 -4.40
N ALA A 35 -0.41 3.28 -3.68
CA ALA A 35 -1.01 4.56 -4.08
C ALA A 35 0.01 5.71 -4.08
N VAL A 36 1.00 5.69 -3.18
CA VAL A 36 2.04 6.73 -3.07
C VAL A 36 3.21 6.47 -4.02
N THR A 37 3.45 5.22 -4.41
CA THR A 37 4.55 4.83 -5.30
C THR A 37 4.35 5.40 -6.71
N THR A 38 5.05 6.51 -6.95
CA THR A 38 5.42 6.98 -8.30
C THR A 38 6.92 6.76 -8.55
N LEU A 39 7.55 5.99 -7.66
CA LEU A 39 8.96 5.62 -7.57
C LEU A 39 9.04 4.09 -7.53
N PRO A 40 10.19 3.49 -7.88
CA PRO A 40 10.44 2.06 -7.64
C PRO A 40 10.23 1.77 -6.15
N GLY A 41 9.38 0.78 -5.85
CA GLY A 41 9.04 0.37 -4.49
C GLY A 41 9.36 -1.10 -4.27
N ASP A 42 9.67 -1.47 -3.04
CA ASP A 42 9.81 -2.86 -2.62
C ASP A 42 8.44 -3.37 -2.12
N THR A 43 7.47 -3.41 -3.03
CA THR A 43 6.12 -3.91 -2.74
C THR A 43 5.92 -5.20 -3.51
N ALA A 44 5.70 -6.30 -2.81
CA ALA A 44 5.37 -7.60 -3.40
C ALA A 44 3.87 -7.91 -3.26
N ALA A 45 3.45 -9.04 -3.84
CA ALA A 45 2.09 -9.56 -3.68
C ALA A 45 1.81 -9.90 -2.21
N SER A 46 0.56 -9.77 -1.78
CA SER A 46 0.11 -10.12 -0.42
C SER A 46 0.46 -11.57 -0.06
N SER A 47 0.24 -12.48 -1.01
CA SER A 47 0.51 -13.92 -0.90
C SER A 47 1.98 -14.30 -0.66
N ARG A 48 2.92 -13.35 -0.81
CA ARG A 48 4.33 -13.57 -0.48
C ARG A 48 4.58 -13.58 1.03
N TYR A 49 3.70 -12.94 1.80
CA TYR A 49 3.90 -12.73 3.24
C TYR A 49 2.78 -13.34 4.08
N TRP A 50 1.55 -13.34 3.56
CA TRP A 50 0.35 -13.75 4.29
C TRP A 50 -0.35 -14.87 3.53
N GLU A 51 -0.89 -15.85 4.26
CA GLU A 51 -1.81 -16.84 3.69
C GLU A 51 -3.16 -16.19 3.34
N GLN A 52 -3.55 -15.19 4.13
CA GLN A 52 -4.78 -14.42 3.97
C GLN A 52 -4.54 -12.97 4.40
N ASP A 53 -4.78 -12.03 3.48
CA ASP A 53 -4.67 -10.59 3.77
C ASP A 53 -5.98 -10.02 4.34
N ILE A 54 -5.93 -8.83 4.92
CA ILE A 54 -7.07 -8.12 5.52
C ILE A 54 -7.82 -7.23 4.52
N ILE A 55 -7.57 -7.37 3.22
CA ILE A 55 -8.19 -6.56 2.14
C ILE A 55 -8.75 -7.43 1.01
N GLN A 56 -9.70 -6.88 0.26
CA GLN A 56 -10.22 -7.47 -0.98
C GLN A 56 -10.36 -6.41 -2.10
N PRO A 57 -9.95 -6.74 -3.35
CA PRO A 57 -9.10 -7.88 -3.72
C PRO A 57 -7.71 -7.77 -3.06
N GLU A 58 -6.96 -8.87 -2.97
CA GLU A 58 -5.57 -8.79 -2.50
C GLU A 58 -4.68 -8.06 -3.50
N VAL A 59 -3.55 -7.53 -3.03
CA VAL A 59 -2.55 -6.94 -3.94
C VAL A 59 -1.82 -8.07 -4.67
N THR A 60 -1.98 -8.10 -5.99
CA THR A 60 -1.29 -9.05 -6.87
C THR A 60 -0.16 -8.36 -7.65
N VAL A 61 0.79 -9.17 -8.11
CA VAL A 61 1.90 -8.73 -8.96
C VAL A 61 1.85 -9.50 -10.26
N GLU A 62 1.81 -8.79 -11.38
CA GLU A 62 1.87 -9.37 -12.72
C GLU A 62 3.10 -8.83 -13.43
N ASN A 63 4.01 -9.70 -13.87
CA ASN A 63 5.26 -9.34 -14.54
C ASN A 63 6.11 -8.30 -13.77
N GLY A 64 6.11 -8.38 -12.43
CA GLY A 64 6.84 -7.46 -11.57
C GLY A 64 6.18 -6.08 -11.40
N LEU A 65 4.94 -5.92 -11.86
CA LEU A 65 4.16 -4.68 -11.74
C LEU A 65 2.93 -4.91 -10.87
N ILE A 66 2.59 -3.91 -10.07
CA ILE A 66 1.33 -3.84 -9.32
C ILE A 66 0.42 -2.84 -10.02
N GLN A 67 -0.82 -3.23 -10.26
CA GLN A 67 -1.81 -2.33 -10.82
C GLN A 67 -2.36 -1.42 -9.71
N VAL A 68 -2.21 -0.10 -9.90
CA VAL A 68 -2.78 0.88 -8.98
C VAL A 68 -4.29 0.97 -9.23
N PRO A 69 -5.15 0.76 -8.22
CA PRO A 69 -6.60 0.88 -8.40
C PRO A 69 -7.01 2.31 -8.73
N SER A 70 -8.11 2.47 -9.47
CA SER A 70 -8.68 3.77 -9.85
C SER A 70 -9.75 4.30 -8.90
N GLN A 71 -10.15 3.49 -7.90
CA GLN A 71 -11.20 3.84 -6.96
C GLN A 71 -10.74 4.90 -5.95
N PRO A 72 -11.66 5.71 -5.41
CA PRO A 72 -11.33 6.67 -4.35
C PRO A 72 -10.71 6.00 -3.11
N GLY A 73 -9.88 6.75 -2.39
CA GLY A 73 -9.20 6.26 -1.19
C GLY A 73 -7.98 5.40 -1.53
N ILE A 74 -7.80 4.29 -0.80
CA ILE A 74 -6.69 3.35 -1.03
C ILE A 74 -6.96 2.37 -2.17
N GLY A 75 -8.20 2.29 -2.65
CA GLY A 75 -8.56 1.45 -3.80
C GLY A 75 -8.74 -0.04 -3.50
N TYR A 76 -8.72 -0.41 -2.22
CA TYR A 76 -8.90 -1.77 -1.70
C TYR A 76 -9.86 -1.71 -0.51
N GLU A 77 -10.73 -2.71 -0.39
CA GLU A 77 -11.72 -2.77 0.69
C GLU A 77 -11.19 -3.60 1.86
N PRO A 78 -11.10 -3.04 3.09
CA PRO A 78 -10.73 -3.83 4.26
C PRO A 78 -11.82 -4.85 4.60
N VAL A 79 -11.43 -6.11 4.81
CA VAL A 79 -12.36 -7.19 5.17
C VAL A 79 -12.47 -7.26 6.69
N ARG A 80 -13.59 -6.74 7.21
CA ARG A 80 -13.75 -6.54 8.66
C ARG A 80 -13.68 -7.85 9.45
N GLU A 81 -14.22 -8.92 8.88
CA GLU A 81 -14.27 -10.24 9.49
C GLU A 81 -12.86 -10.80 9.74
N ILE A 82 -11.94 -10.58 8.78
CA ILE A 82 -10.54 -11.02 8.88
C ILE A 82 -9.79 -10.15 9.88
N ILE A 83 -10.02 -8.83 9.84
CA ILE A 83 -9.44 -7.90 10.81
C ILE A 83 -9.82 -8.32 12.22
N ASP A 84 -11.11 -8.54 12.46
CA ASP A 84 -11.62 -8.92 13.78
C ASP A 84 -11.07 -10.29 14.22
N GLN A 85 -10.85 -11.24 13.29
CA GLN A 85 -10.24 -12.55 13.58
C GLN A 85 -8.80 -12.43 14.12
N PHE A 86 -8.00 -11.52 13.58
CA PHE A 86 -6.60 -11.32 14.00
C PHE A 86 -6.42 -10.18 15.04
N THR A 87 -7.51 -9.55 15.48
CA THR A 87 -7.46 -8.44 16.45
C THR A 87 -7.27 -8.97 17.87
N LEU A 88 -6.16 -8.57 18.52
CA LEU A 88 -5.92 -8.87 19.95
C LEU A 88 -6.47 -7.80 20.90
N TYR A 89 -6.61 -6.56 20.42
CA TYR A 89 -7.06 -5.42 21.21
C TYR A 89 -7.75 -4.39 20.31
N SER A 90 -8.83 -3.78 20.79
CA SER A 90 -9.57 -2.73 20.09
C SER A 90 -10.07 -1.67 21.08
N GLU A 91 -9.98 -0.41 20.68
CA GLU A 91 -10.45 0.74 21.44
C GLU A 91 -11.24 1.69 20.53
N THR A 92 -12.33 2.27 21.03
CA THR A 92 -13.18 3.18 20.27
C THR A 92 -13.46 4.44 21.07
N PHE A 93 -13.10 5.59 20.49
CA PHE A 93 -13.31 6.90 21.10
C PHE A 93 -14.52 7.59 20.45
N ARG A 94 -15.39 8.17 21.26
CA ARG A 94 -16.49 9.02 20.82
C ARG A 94 -16.27 10.42 21.37
N ARG A 95 -16.62 11.42 20.57
CA ARG A 95 -16.49 12.83 20.93
C ARG A 95 -17.59 13.26 21.88
#